data_AF-A0A529SMD7-F1
#
_entry.id   AF-A0A529SMD7-F1
#
_cell.length_a   1.000
_cell.length_b   1.000
_cell.length_c   1.000
_cell.angle_alpha   90.00
_cell.angle_beta   90.00
_cell.angle_gamma   90.00
#
_symmetry.space_group_name_H-M   'P 1'
#
loop_
_entity.id
_entity.type
_entity.pdbx_description
1 polymer ?
#
loop_
_entity_poly.entity_id
_entity_poly.type
_entity_poly.pdbx_seq_one_letter_code
_entity_poly.pdbx_strand_id
1 'polypeptide(L)'
;MDDIGDQGEVSALLERRTDEELGAVMENLGGHCPSSLTDGFNAIDHDRPTVFIVYTIKGWGTPLAGHKDNHAGLMTEPQMKVFKKRMNIRDGHEWDPGEGLHMDGKALKAFIAGTPFFAAGRRRHGTTPVALVPDAVPTPARPCEITSTQTAFGKILD
;
A
#
# COMPACT_ATOMS: atom_id res chain seq x y z
N MET A 1 33.44 -8.00 8.69
CA MET A 1 33.52 -6.71 8.00
C MET A 1 34.83 -6.56 7.21
N ASP A 2 35.65 -7.62 7.09
CA ASP A 2 37.01 -7.54 6.55
C ASP A 2 37.17 -7.98 5.09
N ASP A 3 36.11 -8.52 4.46
CA ASP A 3 36.22 -9.15 3.13
C ASP A 3 35.85 -8.24 1.94
N ILE A 4 35.20 -7.08 2.17
CA ILE A 4 34.87 -6.13 1.10
C ILE A 4 35.28 -4.73 1.56
N GLY A 5 36.26 -4.17 0.87
CA GLY A 5 37.07 -3.03 1.30
C GLY A 5 36.35 -1.71 1.55
N ASP A 6 37.09 -0.89 2.30
CA ASP A 6 36.85 0.43 2.90
C ASP A 6 36.17 0.43 4.29
N GLN A 7 37.01 0.60 5.31
CA GLN A 7 36.67 0.75 6.73
C GLN A 7 36.88 2.20 7.21
N GLY A 8 36.44 3.17 6.41
CA GLY A 8 36.40 4.58 6.79
C GLY A 8 35.05 5.00 7.37
N GLU A 9 34.52 6.10 6.85
CA GLU A 9 33.26 6.71 7.30
C GLU A 9 32.04 5.78 7.16
N VAL A 10 32.07 4.84 6.21
CA VAL A 10 30.98 3.88 5.98
C VAL A 10 30.91 2.82 7.09
N SER A 11 32.04 2.24 7.51
CA SER A 11 32.03 1.32 8.66
C SER A 11 31.61 2.04 9.93
N ALA A 12 32.13 3.25 10.18
CA ALA A 12 31.69 4.07 11.31
C ALA A 12 30.20 4.45 11.25
N LEU A 13 29.64 4.55 10.03
CA LEU A 13 28.21 4.75 9.81
C LEU A 13 27.38 3.51 10.15
N LEU A 14 27.86 2.32 9.84
CA LEU A 14 27.16 1.07 10.14
C LEU A 14 27.30 0.69 11.62
N GLU A 15 28.51 0.75 12.17
CA GLU A 15 28.85 0.33 13.53
C GLU A 15 28.18 1.18 14.63
N ARG A 16 27.79 2.42 14.32
CA ARG A 16 27.07 3.27 15.28
C ARG A 16 25.58 2.92 15.41
N ARG A 17 25.09 1.88 14.74
CA ARG A 17 23.69 1.45 14.75
C ARG A 17 23.56 0.01 15.19
N THR A 18 22.45 -0.30 15.87
CA THR A 18 22.04 -1.70 16.08
C THR A 18 21.48 -2.30 14.78
N ASP A 19 21.31 -3.62 14.76
CA ASP A 19 20.69 -4.31 13.61
C ASP A 19 19.27 -3.79 13.34
N GLU A 20 18.50 -3.48 14.39
CA GLU A 20 17.16 -2.90 14.25
C GLU A 20 17.20 -1.50 13.64
N GLU A 21 18.12 -0.65 14.08
CA GLU A 21 18.29 0.71 13.54
C GLU A 21 18.80 0.68 12.09
N LEU A 22 19.69 -0.26 11.78
CA LEU A 22 20.18 -0.46 10.43
C LEU A 22 19.06 -0.96 9.52
N GLY A 23 18.27 -1.94 9.96
CA GLY A 23 17.08 -2.41 9.25
C GLY A 23 16.07 -1.29 8.99
N ALA A 24 15.80 -0.45 9.99
CA ALA A 24 14.91 0.70 9.83
C ALA A 24 15.40 1.69 8.75
N VAL A 25 16.71 1.93 8.64
CA VAL A 25 17.28 2.81 7.60
C VAL A 25 17.26 2.13 6.24
N MET A 26 17.68 0.87 6.15
CA MET A 26 17.78 0.13 4.88
C MET A 26 16.41 -0.17 4.26
N GLU A 27 15.38 -0.34 5.07
CA GLU A 27 14.01 -0.62 4.60
C GLU A 27 13.20 0.65 4.31
N ASN A 28 13.68 1.83 4.72
CA ASN A 28 13.03 3.13 4.48
C ASN A 28 13.44 3.73 3.13
N LEU A 29 13.15 2.99 2.05
CA LEU A 29 13.43 3.41 0.67
C LEU A 29 12.65 4.68 0.31
N GLY A 30 13.11 5.42 -0.70
CA GLY A 30 12.53 6.71 -1.09
C GLY A 30 11.02 6.68 -1.39
N GLY A 31 10.48 5.52 -1.80
CA GLY A 31 9.04 5.34 -1.99
C GLY A 31 8.19 5.29 -0.72
N HIS A 32 8.84 5.24 0.45
CA HIS A 32 8.20 5.32 1.77
C HIS A 32 8.39 6.69 2.42
N CYS A 33 8.96 7.66 1.69
CA CYS A 33 9.22 9.01 2.17
C CYS A 33 8.24 10.03 1.55
N PRO A 34 7.16 10.43 2.26
CA PRO A 34 6.16 11.32 1.71
C PRO A 34 6.71 12.68 1.26
N SER A 35 7.74 13.21 1.95
CA SER A 35 8.38 14.47 1.54
C SER A 35 9.06 14.32 0.19
N SER A 36 9.92 13.31 0.02
CA SER A 36 10.60 13.07 -1.27
C SER A 36 9.63 12.80 -2.42
N LEU A 37 8.55 12.07 -2.16
CA LEU A 37 7.49 11.87 -3.15
C LEU A 37 6.80 13.19 -3.52
N THR A 38 6.43 13.98 -2.52
CA THR A 38 5.76 15.27 -2.72
C THR A 38 6.65 16.25 -3.47
N ASP A 39 7.93 16.35 -3.10
CA ASP A 39 8.92 17.19 -3.77
C ASP A 39 9.09 16.76 -5.24
N GLY A 40 9.22 15.45 -5.48
CA GLY A 40 9.34 14.90 -6.84
C GLY A 40 8.11 15.16 -7.69
N PHE A 41 6.90 15.03 -7.13
CA PHE A 41 5.65 15.30 -7.86
C PHE A 41 5.45 16.79 -8.12
N ASN A 42 5.74 17.64 -7.13
CA ASN A 42 5.57 19.10 -7.25
C ASN A 42 6.63 19.75 -8.14
N ALA A 43 7.77 19.09 -8.38
CA ALA A 43 8.78 19.56 -9.30
C ALA A 43 8.36 19.48 -10.79
N ILE A 44 7.25 18.79 -11.11
CA ILE A 44 6.74 18.71 -12.48
C ILE A 44 5.94 19.98 -12.81
N ASP A 45 6.52 20.82 -13.65
CA ASP A 45 5.97 22.11 -14.09
C ASP A 45 5.48 22.11 -15.54
N HIS A 46 5.31 20.91 -16.12
CA HIS A 46 4.98 20.72 -17.54
C HIS A 46 4.00 19.56 -17.78
N ASP A 47 3.40 19.53 -18.97
CA ASP A 47 2.38 18.54 -19.34
C ASP A 47 2.90 17.30 -20.12
N ARG A 48 4.22 17.09 -20.16
CA ARG A 48 4.79 15.91 -20.85
C ARG A 48 4.59 14.62 -20.04
N PRO A 49 4.40 13.46 -20.68
CA PRO A 49 4.37 12.17 -19.99
C PRO A 49 5.62 11.98 -19.14
N THR A 50 5.42 11.68 -17.85
CA THR A 50 6.50 11.51 -16.86
C THR A 50 6.33 10.18 -16.15
N VAL A 51 7.42 9.42 -16.06
CA VAL A 51 7.45 8.13 -15.34
C VAL A 51 8.22 8.33 -14.04
N PHE A 52 7.58 8.03 -12.91
CA PHE A 52 8.24 8.00 -11.61
C PHE A 52 8.62 6.56 -11.26
N ILE A 53 9.90 6.32 -11.02
CA ILE A 53 10.39 5.04 -10.50
C ILE A 53 10.45 5.15 -8.98
N VAL A 54 9.45 4.57 -8.31
CA VAL A 54 9.29 4.66 -6.86
C VAL A 54 9.78 3.38 -6.22
N TYR A 55 10.94 3.44 -5.55
CA TYR A 55 11.56 2.26 -4.96
C TYR A 55 10.97 1.95 -3.58
N THR A 56 10.44 0.74 -3.41
CA THR A 56 9.67 0.34 -2.22
C THR A 56 10.03 -1.08 -1.77
N ILE A 57 9.66 -1.39 -0.52
CA ILE A 57 9.66 -2.74 0.03
C ILE A 57 8.22 -3.26 0.02
N LYS A 58 7.98 -4.38 -0.65
CA LYS A 58 6.66 -5.01 -0.66
C LYS A 58 6.33 -5.57 0.72
N GLY A 59 5.14 -5.24 1.24
CA GLY A 59 4.74 -5.59 2.60
C GLY A 59 5.44 -4.75 3.67
N TRP A 60 5.96 -3.56 3.32
CA TRP A 60 6.64 -2.68 4.28
C TRP A 60 5.82 -2.44 5.55
N GLY A 61 6.52 -2.43 6.68
CA GLY A 61 5.91 -2.35 8.00
C GLY A 61 5.25 -3.66 8.45
N THR A 62 5.22 -4.74 7.68
CA THR A 62 4.66 -6.03 8.12
C THR A 62 5.76 -7.06 8.34
N PRO A 63 5.50 -8.17 9.06
CA PRO A 63 6.44 -9.29 9.15
C PRO A 63 6.79 -9.95 7.80
N LEU A 64 6.09 -9.61 6.71
CA LEU A 64 6.32 -10.13 5.36
C LEU A 64 7.14 -9.16 4.48
N ALA A 65 7.64 -8.07 5.05
CA ALA A 65 8.42 -7.05 4.35
C ALA A 65 9.61 -7.70 3.62
N GLY A 66 9.68 -7.50 2.30
CA GLY A 66 10.79 -8.00 1.47
C GLY A 66 10.89 -9.52 1.32
N HIS A 67 10.02 -10.30 1.99
CA HIS A 67 10.08 -11.76 1.93
C HIS A 67 9.75 -12.25 0.51
N LYS A 68 10.59 -13.15 -0.04
CA LYS A 68 10.43 -13.68 -1.41
C LYS A 68 9.05 -14.31 -1.66
N ASP A 69 8.50 -14.96 -0.63
CA ASP A 69 7.18 -15.61 -0.68
C ASP A 69 6.05 -14.71 -0.17
N ASN A 70 6.24 -13.38 -0.10
CA ASN A 70 5.15 -12.46 0.29
C ASN A 70 4.03 -12.37 -0.76
N HIS A 71 4.22 -12.98 -1.93
CA HIS A 71 3.19 -13.05 -2.96
C HIS A 71 2.06 -13.98 -2.46
N ALA A 72 0.91 -13.38 -2.14
CA ALA A 72 -0.24 -14.02 -1.47
C ALA A 72 0.02 -14.47 -0.02
N GLY A 73 1.13 -14.03 0.59
CA GLY A 73 1.38 -14.27 2.01
C GLY A 73 0.36 -13.55 2.88
N LEU A 74 -0.34 -14.29 3.73
CA LEU A 74 -1.26 -13.75 4.72
C LEU A 74 -0.58 -13.72 6.08
N MET A 75 -0.80 -12.64 6.83
CA MET A 75 -0.40 -12.60 8.23
C MET A 75 -1.29 -13.54 9.05
N THR A 76 -0.67 -14.22 10.01
CA THR A 76 -1.40 -15.03 11.00
C THR A 76 -2.20 -14.14 11.97
N GLU A 77 -3.20 -14.69 12.66
CA GLU A 77 -3.97 -13.92 13.64
C GLU A 77 -3.08 -13.25 14.72
N PRO A 78 -2.05 -13.93 15.30
CA PRO A 78 -1.14 -13.27 16.23
C PRO A 78 -0.38 -12.09 15.60
N GLN A 79 0.10 -12.23 14.35
CA GLN A 79 0.77 -11.15 13.63
C GLN A 79 -0.18 -9.97 13.41
N MET A 80 -1.45 -10.24 13.09
CA MET A 80 -2.47 -9.20 12.91
C MET A 80 -2.78 -8.46 14.22
N LYS A 81 -2.82 -9.16 15.35
CA LYS A 81 -2.98 -8.52 16.68
C LYS A 81 -1.84 -7.55 16.99
N VAL A 82 -0.59 -7.95 16.71
CA VAL A 82 0.58 -7.06 16.88
C VAL A 82 0.49 -5.85 15.95
N PHE A 83 0.11 -6.06 14.70
CA PHE A 83 -0.03 -4.99 13.72
C PHE A 83 -1.10 -3.97 14.12
N LYS A 84 -2.28 -4.44 14.53
CA LYS A 84 -3.36 -3.59 15.05
C LYS A 84 -2.92 -2.75 16.24
N LYS A 85 -2.25 -3.37 17.22
CA LYS A 85 -1.71 -2.66 18.38
C LYS A 85 -0.75 -1.54 17.96
N ARG A 86 0.14 -1.81 17.00
CA ARG A 86 1.08 -0.79 16.51
C ARG A 86 0.38 0.33 15.73
N MET A 87 -0.70 0.01 15.02
CA MET A 87 -1.54 1.00 14.34
C MET A 87 -2.55 1.70 15.26
N ASN A 88 -2.54 1.39 16.57
CA ASN A 88 -3.49 1.91 17.56
C ASN A 88 -4.97 1.60 17.22
N ILE A 89 -5.24 0.41 16.67
CA ILE A 89 -6.57 -0.05 16.26
C ILE A 89 -7.13 -1.03 17.30
N ARG A 90 -8.31 -0.74 17.85
CA ARG A 90 -9.04 -1.63 18.77
C ARG A 90 -9.70 -2.81 18.03
N ASP A 91 -9.84 -3.93 18.73
CA ASP A 91 -10.53 -5.12 18.21
C ASP A 91 -12.00 -4.81 17.90
N GLY A 92 -12.43 -5.11 16.66
CA GLY A 92 -13.79 -4.87 16.19
C GLY A 92 -14.04 -3.47 15.65
N HIS A 93 -13.05 -2.57 15.70
CA HIS A 93 -13.13 -1.19 15.23
C HIS A 93 -12.25 -0.94 13.98
N GLU A 94 -11.80 -1.99 13.29
CA GLU A 94 -10.87 -1.89 12.16
C GLU A 94 -11.39 -1.03 11.00
N TRP A 95 -12.71 -0.86 10.94
CA TRP A 95 -13.42 -0.11 9.88
C TRP A 95 -13.96 1.24 10.35
N ASP A 96 -13.75 1.60 11.62
CA ASP A 96 -14.24 2.86 12.17
C ASP A 96 -13.41 4.03 11.63
N PRO A 97 -14.05 5.06 11.03
CA PRO A 97 -13.33 6.21 10.52
C PRO A 97 -12.55 6.93 11.62
N GLY A 98 -11.26 7.16 11.40
CA GLY A 98 -10.38 7.84 12.35
C GLY A 98 -9.79 6.94 13.44
N GLU A 99 -10.15 5.66 13.49
CA GLU A 99 -9.49 4.71 14.41
C GLU A 99 -7.98 4.67 14.17
N GLY A 100 -7.19 4.65 15.24
CA GLY A 100 -5.73 4.70 15.18
C GLY A 100 -5.14 6.11 14.98
N LEU A 101 -5.94 7.11 14.62
CA LEU A 101 -5.49 8.49 14.45
C LEU A 101 -5.73 9.32 15.71
N HIS A 102 -5.00 10.44 15.83
CA HIS A 102 -5.25 11.47 16.84
C HIS A 102 -6.47 12.36 16.52
N MET A 103 -7.31 11.97 15.56
CA MET A 103 -8.43 12.74 15.05
C MET A 103 -9.67 11.83 14.95
N ASP A 104 -10.82 12.34 15.39
CA ASP A 104 -12.07 11.59 15.26
C ASP A 104 -12.54 11.45 13.80
N GLY A 105 -13.42 10.48 13.55
CA GLY A 105 -13.92 10.19 12.21
C GLY A 105 -14.70 11.33 11.56
N LYS A 106 -15.31 12.24 12.34
CA LYS A 106 -16.07 13.38 11.79
C LYS A 106 -15.10 14.45 11.29
N ALA A 107 -14.09 14.78 12.08
CA ALA A 107 -13.02 15.70 11.72
C ALA A 107 -12.24 15.18 10.51
N LEU A 108 -11.92 13.88 10.46
CA LEU A 108 -11.26 13.27 9.32
C LEU A 108 -12.07 13.41 8.03
N LYS A 109 -13.37 13.09 8.08
CA LYS A 109 -14.27 13.22 6.92
C LYS A 109 -14.39 14.67 6.46
N ALA A 110 -14.51 15.62 7.38
CA ALA A 110 -14.57 17.04 7.07
C ALA A 110 -13.28 17.53 6.39
N PHE A 111 -12.12 17.11 6.91
CA PHE A 111 -10.82 17.43 6.32
C PHE A 111 -10.71 16.91 4.88
N ILE A 112 -11.00 15.62 4.65
CA ILE A 112 -10.94 15.00 3.32
C ILE A 112 -11.88 15.73 2.35
N ALA A 113 -13.12 16.00 2.77
CA ALA A 113 -14.11 16.70 1.95
C ALA A 113 -13.68 18.14 1.57
N GLY A 114 -12.84 18.78 2.39
CA GLY A 114 -12.30 20.12 2.13
C GLY A 114 -11.07 20.15 1.21
N THR A 115 -10.49 19.00 0.84
CA THR A 115 -9.30 18.98 -0.02
C THR A 115 -9.62 19.39 -1.48
N PRO A 116 -8.68 20.01 -2.22
CA PRO A 116 -8.91 20.42 -3.61
C PRO A 116 -9.38 19.29 -4.52
N PHE A 117 -8.95 18.05 -4.24
CA PHE A 117 -9.36 16.87 -5.01
C PHE A 117 -10.88 16.64 -4.99
N PHE A 118 -11.55 16.93 -3.86
CA PHE A 118 -12.99 16.77 -3.71
C PHE A 118 -13.79 18.06 -3.94
N ALA A 119 -13.13 19.21 -4.12
CA ALA A 119 -13.77 20.51 -4.32
C ALA A 119 -14.69 20.56 -5.55
N ALA A 120 -14.35 19.82 -6.61
CA ALA A 120 -15.15 19.71 -7.84
C ALA A 120 -16.34 18.74 -7.74
N GLY A 121 -16.58 18.15 -6.55
CA GLY A 121 -17.62 17.15 -6.34
C GLY A 121 -17.19 15.71 -6.71
N ARG A 122 -18.16 14.78 -6.75
CA ARG A 122 -17.89 13.36 -7.02
C ARG A 122 -17.37 13.17 -8.44
N ARG A 123 -16.13 12.70 -8.58
CA ARG A 123 -15.52 12.34 -9.89
C ARG A 123 -16.04 11.05 -10.52
N ARG A 124 -17.19 10.54 -10.07
CA ARG A 124 -17.87 9.41 -10.72
C ARG A 124 -18.65 9.98 -11.90
N HIS A 125 -17.95 10.16 -13.02
CA HIS A 125 -18.58 10.60 -14.25
C HIS A 125 -19.62 9.57 -14.69
N GLY A 126 -20.82 10.04 -15.02
CA GLY A 126 -21.85 9.19 -15.60
C GLY A 126 -21.39 8.71 -16.96
N THR A 127 -21.59 7.44 -17.24
CA THR A 127 -21.50 6.87 -18.59
C THR A 127 -22.87 6.30 -18.94
N THR A 128 -23.21 6.28 -20.23
CA THR A 128 -24.38 5.54 -20.71
C THR A 128 -24.21 4.08 -20.29
N PRO A 129 -25.16 3.49 -19.54
CA PRO A 129 -25.09 2.10 -19.18
C PRO A 129 -24.99 1.23 -20.43
N VAL A 130 -24.05 0.28 -20.44
CA VAL A 130 -24.01 -0.74 -21.49
C VAL A 130 -25.12 -1.73 -21.20
N ALA A 131 -26.05 -1.89 -22.15
CA ALA A 131 -27.07 -2.91 -22.06
C ALA A 131 -26.38 -4.28 -22.05
N LEU A 132 -26.47 -4.98 -20.92
CA LEU A 132 -26.05 -6.38 -20.85
C LEU A 132 -27.12 -7.19 -21.59
N VAL A 133 -26.69 -8.01 -22.54
CA VAL A 133 -27.56 -9.06 -23.06
C VAL A 133 -27.72 -10.08 -21.92
N PRO A 134 -28.95 -10.42 -21.50
CA PRO A 134 -29.15 -11.53 -20.58
C PRO A 134 -28.39 -12.75 -21.10
N ASP A 135 -27.64 -13.42 -20.23
CA ASP A 135 -26.82 -14.61 -20.56
C ASP A 135 -25.52 -14.37 -21.37
N ALA A 136 -25.12 -13.12 -21.64
CA ALA A 136 -23.85 -12.86 -22.38
C ALA A 136 -22.57 -12.97 -21.53
N VAL A 137 -22.69 -13.11 -20.20
CA VAL A 137 -21.51 -13.26 -19.33
C VAL A 137 -21.39 -14.72 -18.94
N PRO A 138 -20.34 -15.45 -19.39
CA PRO A 138 -20.09 -16.80 -18.92
C PRO A 138 -19.98 -16.78 -17.40
N THR A 139 -20.68 -17.70 -16.73
CA THR A 139 -20.60 -17.83 -15.28
C THR A 139 -19.34 -18.64 -14.95
N PRO A 140 -18.25 -18.00 -14.47
CA PRO A 140 -16.94 -18.66 -14.40
C PRO A 140 -16.84 -19.70 -13.27
N ALA A 141 -17.77 -19.66 -12.32
CA ALA A 141 -17.83 -20.54 -11.18
C ALA A 141 -19.29 -20.76 -10.80
N ARG A 142 -19.64 -21.98 -10.37
CA ARG A 142 -20.98 -22.21 -9.82
C ARG A 142 -21.14 -21.38 -8.53
N PRO A 143 -22.37 -21.04 -8.14
CA PRO A 143 -22.63 -20.44 -6.83
C PRO A 143 -21.94 -21.25 -5.71
N CYS A 144 -21.20 -20.56 -4.85
CA CYS A 144 -20.42 -21.14 -3.74
C CYS A 144 -19.24 -22.05 -4.13
N GLU A 145 -18.86 -22.14 -5.41
CA GLU A 145 -17.63 -22.83 -5.82
C GLU A 145 -16.40 -21.98 -5.46
N ILE A 146 -15.47 -22.57 -4.71
CA ILE A 146 -14.18 -21.94 -4.41
C ILE A 146 -13.28 -22.10 -5.64
N THR A 147 -12.93 -20.98 -6.26
CA THR A 147 -11.99 -20.96 -7.38
C THR A 147 -11.09 -19.73 -7.28
N SER A 148 -9.92 -19.77 -7.92
CA SER A 148 -9.05 -18.59 -7.98
C SER A 148 -9.61 -17.57 -8.98
N THR A 149 -9.37 -16.29 -8.76
CA THR A 149 -9.76 -15.23 -9.70
C THR A 149 -9.12 -15.42 -11.08
N GLN A 150 -7.90 -15.96 -11.13
CA GLN A 150 -7.19 -16.27 -12.37
C GLN A 150 -7.90 -17.38 -13.17
N THR A 151 -8.31 -18.45 -12.50
CA THR A 151 -9.07 -19.55 -13.12
C THR A 151 -10.45 -19.08 -13.58
N ALA A 152 -11.14 -18.31 -12.74
CA ALA A 152 -12.43 -17.74 -13.09
C ALA A 152 -12.34 -16.84 -14.32
N PHE A 153 -11.34 -15.96 -14.37
CA PHE A 153 -11.12 -15.08 -15.52
C PHE A 153 -10.72 -15.84 -16.78
N GLY A 154 -9.87 -16.88 -16.66
CA GLY A 154 -9.53 -17.76 -17.79
C GLY A 154 -10.76 -18.35 -18.46
N LYS A 155 -11.70 -18.90 -17.67
CA LYS A 155 -12.98 -19.44 -18.19
C LYS A 155 -13.90 -18.42 -18.86
N ILE A 156 -13.69 -17.11 -18.64
CA ILE A 156 -14.43 -16.05 -19.33
C ILE A 156 -13.81 -15.75 -20.70
N LEU A 157 -12.49 -15.93 -20.83
CA LEU A 157 -11.73 -15.66 -22.06
C LEU A 157 -11.70 -16.85 -23.03
N ASP A 158 -11.85 -18.07 -22.51
CA ASP A 158 -12.03 -19.30 -23.30
C ASP A 158 -13.38 -19.34 -24.03
#